data_AF-A0A8J6T652-F1
#
_entry.id   AF-A0A8J6T652-F1
#
_cell.length_a   1.000
_cell.length_b   1.000
_cell.length_c   1.000
_cell.angle_alpha   90.00
_cell.angle_beta   90.00
_cell.angle_gamma   90.00
#
_symmetry.space_group_name_H-M   'P 1'
#
loop_
_entity.id
_entity.type
_entity.pdbx_description
1 polymer ?
#
loop_
_entity_poly.entity_id
_entity_poly.type
_entity_poly.pdbx_seq_one_letter_code
_entity_poly.pdbx_strand_id
1 'polypeptide(L)'
;FDMGAIVMGTNSCAVDTVGCHMVHVAPKDLIHLRFASERGFGPMNLEKIEVGGNFPLAEMQEKTKGFEFCMEHIDDYFKEDCNLSCTVGTFPEKHSPDYCWGGCPGALQEAMHIFKGYYPNAYQEMKKVRYVVGKVSGPLDLEDGEKVIFAGDCTSWQGKIDGQNVKIESSYKSPREVDEKKTKSNDMLMKNLKPSFSLFKNRKSRYIHLKGCPVSVADHVHYISSLGKIGNPNFDSRLIMGANIAYWQMRFARFINRFS
;
A
#
# COMPACT_ATOMS: atom_id res chain seq x y z
N PHE A 1 11.58 7.63 -10.53
CA PHE A 1 11.89 7.11 -11.88
C PHE A 1 10.61 6.56 -12.47
N ASP A 2 10.18 7.03 -13.66
CA ASP A 2 8.97 6.52 -14.32
C ASP A 2 9.33 5.51 -15.41
N MET A 3 8.86 4.27 -15.24
CA MET A 3 9.07 3.18 -16.19
C MET A 3 8.20 3.32 -17.44
N GLY A 4 7.03 3.96 -17.36
CA GLY A 4 6.11 4.11 -18.50
C GLY A 4 5.55 2.79 -19.04
N ALA A 5 5.56 1.72 -18.23
CA ALA A 5 5.11 0.40 -18.62
C ALA A 5 3.94 -0.07 -17.73
N ILE A 6 2.95 -0.71 -18.34
CA ILE A 6 1.89 -1.44 -17.64
C ILE A 6 2.11 -2.92 -17.93
N VAL A 7 2.36 -3.71 -16.89
CA VAL A 7 2.54 -5.15 -17.01
C VAL A 7 1.29 -5.84 -16.52
N MET A 8 0.70 -6.70 -17.35
CA MET A 8 -0.50 -7.46 -17.03
C MET A 8 -0.34 -8.89 -17.54
N GLY A 9 -0.93 -9.84 -16.82
CA GLY A 9 -0.87 -11.25 -17.20
C GLY A 9 -1.92 -12.07 -16.47
N THR A 10 -2.11 -13.30 -16.93
CA THR A 10 -3.09 -14.26 -16.36
C THR A 10 -2.51 -15.09 -15.22
N ASN A 11 -1.19 -15.03 -15.00
CA ASN A 11 -0.50 -15.71 -13.91
C ASN A 11 0.38 -14.70 -13.15
N SER A 12 0.13 -14.52 -11.86
CA SER A 12 0.85 -13.53 -11.04
C SER A 12 2.35 -13.81 -10.94
N CYS A 13 2.77 -15.07 -10.81
CA CYS A 13 4.20 -15.42 -10.77
C CYS A 13 4.90 -15.10 -12.11
N ALA A 14 4.20 -15.27 -13.24
CA ALA A 14 4.75 -14.89 -14.54
C ALA A 14 4.93 -13.37 -14.65
N VAL A 15 3.95 -12.58 -14.18
CA VAL A 15 4.05 -11.11 -14.12
C VAL A 15 5.24 -10.67 -13.26
N ASP A 16 5.37 -11.24 -12.05
CA ASP A 16 6.48 -10.93 -11.15
C ASP A 16 7.83 -11.34 -11.75
N THR A 17 7.88 -12.49 -12.45
CA THR A 17 9.10 -12.95 -13.15
C THR A 17 9.51 -11.96 -14.25
N VAL A 18 8.57 -11.51 -15.07
CA VAL A 18 8.85 -10.47 -16.08
C VAL A 18 9.31 -9.18 -15.40
N GLY A 19 8.67 -8.78 -14.30
CA GLY A 19 9.07 -7.64 -13.48
C GLY A 19 10.51 -7.75 -12.98
N CYS A 20 10.92 -8.90 -12.45
CA CYS A 20 12.31 -9.17 -12.05
C CYS A 20 13.28 -8.93 -13.21
N HIS A 21 12.98 -9.47 -14.40
CA HIS A 21 13.80 -9.26 -15.59
C HIS A 21 13.82 -7.81 -16.07
N MET A 22 12.73 -7.05 -15.89
CA MET A 22 12.68 -5.63 -16.22
C MET A 22 13.63 -4.79 -15.37
N VAL A 23 13.94 -5.19 -14.12
CA VAL A 23 14.80 -4.43 -13.21
C VAL A 23 16.08 -5.17 -12.82
N HIS A 24 16.52 -6.12 -13.66
CA HIS A 24 17.79 -6.84 -13.51
C HIS A 24 17.93 -7.63 -12.20
N VAL A 25 16.81 -8.11 -11.65
CA VAL A 25 16.78 -9.00 -10.47
C VAL A 25 16.62 -10.44 -10.93
N ALA A 26 17.37 -11.37 -10.32
CA ALA A 26 17.15 -12.78 -10.56
C ALA A 26 15.85 -13.23 -9.85
N PRO A 27 14.87 -13.85 -10.55
CA PRO A 27 13.60 -14.27 -9.95
C PRO A 27 13.73 -15.13 -8.68
N LYS A 28 14.79 -15.95 -8.60
CA LYS A 28 15.11 -16.81 -7.45
C LYS A 28 15.45 -16.06 -6.17
N ASP A 29 15.90 -14.81 -6.28
CA ASP A 29 16.28 -13.97 -5.14
C ASP A 29 15.04 -13.30 -4.51
N LEU A 30 13.93 -13.26 -5.25
CA LEU A 30 12.63 -12.81 -4.75
C LEU A 30 11.93 -13.96 -3.99
N ILE A 31 12.10 -13.97 -2.67
CA ILE A 31 11.72 -15.10 -1.79
C ILE A 31 10.28 -15.58 -2.00
N HIS A 32 9.30 -14.67 -2.12
CA HIS A 32 7.90 -15.06 -2.29
C HIS A 32 7.63 -15.69 -3.65
N LEU A 33 8.26 -15.17 -4.71
CA LEU A 33 8.15 -15.71 -6.06
C LEU A 33 8.78 -17.12 -6.13
N ARG A 34 9.95 -17.31 -5.52
CA ARG A 34 10.58 -18.62 -5.36
C ARG A 34 9.64 -19.62 -4.69
N PHE A 35 9.13 -19.29 -3.52
CA PHE A 35 8.24 -20.19 -2.78
C PHE A 35 6.91 -20.45 -3.50
N ALA A 36 6.37 -19.48 -4.24
CA ALA A 36 5.17 -19.70 -5.05
C ALA A 36 5.45 -20.63 -6.22
N SER A 37 6.57 -20.45 -6.91
CA SER A 37 6.97 -21.28 -8.04
C SER A 37 7.32 -22.72 -7.63
N GLU A 38 8.04 -22.91 -6.51
CA GLU A 38 8.34 -24.25 -5.94
C GLU A 38 7.07 -25.04 -5.59
N ARG A 39 5.97 -24.35 -5.30
CA ARG A 39 4.65 -24.95 -5.05
C ARG A 39 3.82 -25.15 -6.32
N GLY A 40 4.35 -24.80 -7.49
CA GLY A 40 3.70 -24.98 -8.78
C GLY A 40 2.71 -23.88 -9.18
N PHE A 41 2.72 -22.72 -8.52
CA PHE A 41 1.78 -21.64 -8.84
C PHE A 41 2.13 -20.86 -10.12
N GLY A 42 3.37 -20.96 -10.61
CA GLY A 42 3.76 -20.37 -11.88
C GLY A 42 5.25 -20.42 -12.16
N PRO A 43 5.68 -19.96 -13.33
CA PRO A 43 7.07 -20.05 -13.77
C PRO A 43 7.96 -18.99 -13.13
N MET A 44 9.26 -19.31 -13.02
CA MET A 44 10.36 -18.36 -12.75
C MET A 44 11.34 -18.25 -13.93
N ASN A 45 11.14 -19.03 -14.99
CA ASN A 45 11.94 -18.95 -16.21
C ASN A 45 11.15 -18.19 -17.27
N LEU A 46 11.75 -17.12 -17.80
CA LEU A 46 11.19 -16.29 -18.86
C LEU A 46 10.82 -17.09 -20.12
N GLU A 47 11.55 -18.17 -20.44
CA GLU A 47 11.27 -19.04 -21.61
C GLU A 47 9.91 -19.76 -21.51
N LYS A 48 9.34 -19.85 -20.31
CA LYS A 48 8.02 -20.44 -20.05
C LYS A 48 6.89 -19.41 -20.08
N ILE A 49 7.18 -18.17 -20.45
CA ILE A 49 6.26 -17.04 -20.41
C ILE A 49 6.18 -16.46 -21.83
N GLU A 50 4.95 -16.42 -22.36
CA GLU A 50 4.69 -15.65 -23.57
C GLU A 50 4.65 -14.16 -23.22
N VAL A 51 5.70 -13.42 -23.59
CA VAL A 51 5.81 -11.99 -23.37
C VAL A 51 5.47 -11.26 -24.68
N GLY A 52 4.36 -10.52 -24.68
CA GLY A 52 3.93 -9.68 -25.80
C GLY A 52 3.66 -8.24 -25.35
N GLY A 53 3.22 -7.40 -26.29
CA GLY A 53 2.87 -6.00 -26.05
C GLY A 53 3.59 -5.04 -26.98
N ASN A 54 3.31 -3.75 -26.82
CA ASN A 54 3.88 -2.66 -27.61
C ASN A 54 5.15 -2.04 -26.98
N PHE A 55 5.58 -2.54 -25.83
CA PHE A 55 6.80 -2.09 -25.16
C PHE A 55 7.71 -3.30 -24.89
N PRO A 56 8.72 -3.56 -25.75
CA PRO A 56 9.56 -4.76 -25.65
C PRO A 56 10.36 -4.82 -24.34
N LEU A 57 10.54 -6.03 -23.79
CA LEU A 57 11.31 -6.25 -22.57
C LEU A 57 12.76 -5.76 -22.67
N ALA A 58 13.41 -5.94 -23.83
CA ALA A 58 14.78 -5.47 -24.04
C ALA A 58 14.91 -3.94 -23.94
N GLU A 59 13.91 -3.20 -24.43
CA GLU A 59 13.88 -1.74 -24.32
C GLU A 59 13.67 -1.31 -22.86
N MET A 60 12.80 -2.03 -22.14
CA MET A 60 12.62 -1.81 -20.70
C MET A 60 13.90 -2.05 -19.91
N GLN A 61 14.61 -3.15 -20.20
CA GLN A 61 15.89 -3.48 -19.58
C GLN A 61 16.96 -2.43 -19.83
N GLU A 62 17.02 -1.88 -21.04
CA GLU A 62 17.93 -0.77 -21.35
C GLU A 62 17.59 0.46 -20.50
N LYS A 63 16.30 0.82 -20.44
CA LYS A 63 15.83 1.97 -19.67
C LYS A 63 16.13 1.84 -18.17
N THR A 64 16.12 0.63 -17.62
CA THR A 64 16.28 0.36 -16.19
C THR A 64 17.70 -0.02 -15.77
N LYS A 65 18.71 0.11 -16.63
CA LYS A 65 20.11 -0.20 -16.26
C LYS A 65 20.60 0.54 -15.01
N GLY A 66 20.15 1.78 -14.80
CA GLY A 66 20.45 2.60 -13.63
C GLY A 66 19.35 2.58 -12.57
N PHE A 67 18.43 1.61 -12.62
CA PHE A 67 17.37 1.50 -11.63
C PHE A 67 17.95 1.07 -10.28
N GLU A 68 17.62 1.81 -9.23
CA GLU A 68 18.04 1.53 -7.86
C GLU A 68 16.82 1.22 -6.97
N PHE A 69 17.00 0.28 -6.06
CA PHE A 69 15.99 -0.04 -5.05
C PHE A 69 16.01 0.99 -3.93
N CYS A 70 14.85 1.56 -3.65
CA CYS A 70 14.67 2.42 -2.48
C CYS A 70 14.59 1.55 -1.22
N MET A 71 15.73 1.39 -0.53
CA MET A 71 15.84 0.65 0.73
C MET A 71 15.92 1.60 1.93
N GLU A 72 15.03 2.58 1.94
CA GLU A 72 14.95 3.60 3.00
C GLU A 72 13.70 3.36 3.85
N HIS A 73 13.81 3.56 5.16
CA HIS A 73 12.66 3.47 6.04
C HIS A 73 11.78 4.73 5.87
N ILE A 74 10.45 4.56 5.90
CA ILE A 74 9.49 5.68 5.78
C ILE A 74 9.71 6.84 6.77
N ASP A 75 10.28 6.61 7.93
CA ASP A 75 10.59 7.63 8.94
C ASP A 75 11.83 8.45 8.63
N ASP A 76 12.73 7.94 7.80
CA ASP A 76 13.80 8.73 7.18
C ASP A 76 13.31 9.35 5.86
N TYR A 77 12.61 8.57 5.04
CA TYR A 77 12.13 8.96 3.71
C TYR A 77 11.24 10.22 3.73
N PHE A 78 10.37 10.35 4.73
CA PHE A 78 9.46 11.50 4.89
C PHE A 78 9.93 12.50 5.96
N LYS A 79 11.18 12.40 6.43
CA LYS A 79 11.68 13.23 7.52
C LYS A 79 11.82 14.70 7.14
N GLU A 80 12.20 14.96 5.89
CA GLU A 80 12.49 16.30 5.38
C GLU A 80 11.40 16.76 4.40
N ASP A 81 11.06 18.05 4.47
CA ASP A 81 10.16 18.72 3.53
C ASP A 81 8.80 18.00 3.31
N CYS A 82 8.25 17.42 4.39
CA CYS A 82 6.98 16.72 4.37
C CYS A 82 6.17 16.98 5.65
N ASN A 83 4.87 17.26 5.51
CA ASN A 83 3.94 17.36 6.63
C ASN A 83 3.42 16.00 7.11
N LEU A 84 3.86 14.91 6.48
CA LEU A 84 3.71 13.55 7.01
C LEU A 84 4.97 13.18 7.79
N SER A 85 4.82 12.86 9.07
CA SER A 85 5.90 12.35 9.91
C SER A 85 5.60 10.89 10.28
N CYS A 86 6.63 10.04 10.32
CA CYS A 86 6.44 8.63 10.64
C CYS A 86 7.12 8.26 11.97
N THR A 87 6.51 7.34 12.70
CA THR A 87 7.07 6.72 13.90
C THR A 87 6.94 5.21 13.74
N VAL A 88 8.08 4.57 13.51
CA VAL A 88 8.17 3.14 13.26
C VAL A 88 8.64 2.43 14.52
N GLY A 89 7.84 1.46 14.97
CA GLY A 89 8.16 0.60 16.10
C GLY A 89 8.66 -0.77 15.65
N THR A 90 8.64 -1.73 16.57
CA THR A 90 9.02 -3.11 16.26
C THR A 90 7.86 -3.92 15.70
N PHE A 91 8.17 -4.99 14.96
CA PHE A 91 7.22 -5.85 14.28
C PHE A 91 7.22 -7.27 14.88
N PRO A 92 6.07 -7.99 14.81
CA PRO A 92 5.91 -9.27 15.50
C PRO A 92 6.67 -10.44 14.85
N GLU A 93 7.02 -10.33 13.57
CA GLU A 93 7.66 -11.40 12.81
C GLU A 93 9.17 -11.42 13.02
N LYS A 94 9.70 -12.57 13.47
CA LYS A 94 11.11 -12.72 13.86
C LYS A 94 12.12 -12.47 12.74
N HIS A 95 11.70 -12.67 11.49
CA HIS A 95 12.57 -12.50 10.32
C HIS A 95 12.65 -11.03 9.87
N SER A 96 11.82 -10.15 10.45
CA SER A 96 11.77 -8.73 10.10
C SER A 96 11.33 -7.89 11.31
N PRO A 97 11.99 -8.02 12.48
CA PRO A 97 11.52 -7.40 13.72
C PRO A 97 11.69 -5.88 13.71
N ASP A 98 12.64 -5.39 12.91
CA ASP A 98 13.05 -3.99 12.91
C ASP A 98 12.30 -3.17 11.86
N TYR A 99 11.77 -3.83 10.81
CA TYR A 99 11.03 -3.15 9.76
C TYR A 99 10.17 -4.11 8.95
N CYS A 100 9.00 -3.68 8.47
CA CYS A 100 8.13 -4.49 7.60
C CYS A 100 8.11 -3.94 6.16
N TRP A 101 9.07 -4.40 5.35
CA TRP A 101 9.30 -3.92 3.98
C TRP A 101 8.09 -4.08 3.05
N GLY A 102 7.42 -5.24 3.08
CA GLY A 102 6.21 -5.50 2.27
C GLY A 102 4.91 -5.06 2.95
N GLY A 103 5.00 -4.35 4.09
CA GLY A 103 3.86 -4.05 4.95
C GLY A 103 3.20 -2.71 4.69
N CYS A 104 2.55 -2.18 5.74
CA CYS A 104 1.96 -0.85 5.73
C CYS A 104 2.97 0.26 5.36
N PRO A 105 4.28 0.20 5.70
CA PRO A 105 5.22 1.23 5.28
C PRO A 105 5.34 1.38 3.75
N GLY A 106 5.52 0.29 3.02
CA GLY A 106 5.55 0.32 1.55
C GLY A 106 4.24 0.83 0.96
N ALA A 107 3.10 0.39 1.52
CA ALA A 107 1.78 0.85 1.08
C ALA A 107 1.54 2.35 1.32
N LEU A 108 2.08 2.91 2.42
CA LEU A 108 2.07 4.34 2.69
C LEU A 108 2.91 5.10 1.66
N GLN A 109 4.14 4.63 1.39
CA GLN A 109 5.03 5.25 0.43
C GLN A 109 4.39 5.30 -0.97
N GLU A 110 3.79 4.19 -1.41
CA GLU A 110 3.04 4.14 -2.66
C GLU A 110 1.88 5.14 -2.67
N ALA A 111 1.07 5.21 -1.61
CA ALA A 111 -0.02 6.18 -1.51
C ALA A 111 0.46 7.63 -1.62
N MET A 112 1.58 7.97 -0.98
CA MET A 112 2.20 9.30 -1.07
C MET A 112 2.74 9.59 -2.48
N HIS A 113 3.28 8.60 -3.19
CA HIS A 113 3.66 8.77 -4.60
C HIS A 113 2.46 8.98 -5.51
N ILE A 114 1.33 8.31 -5.25
CA ILE A 114 0.07 8.58 -5.96
C ILE A 114 -0.35 10.04 -5.74
N PHE A 115 -0.32 10.54 -4.50
CA PHE A 115 -0.64 11.95 -4.23
C PHE A 115 0.28 12.89 -4.99
N LYS A 116 1.60 12.67 -4.97
CA LYS A 116 2.58 13.50 -5.69
C LYS A 116 2.32 13.53 -7.19
N GLY A 117 1.88 12.41 -7.78
CA GLY A 117 1.50 12.35 -9.20
C GLY A 117 0.26 13.18 -9.54
N TYR A 118 -0.68 13.33 -8.61
CA TYR A 118 -1.91 14.10 -8.79
C TYR A 118 -1.77 15.58 -8.40
N TYR A 119 -1.01 15.83 -7.33
CA TYR A 119 -0.80 17.11 -6.68
C TYR A 119 0.71 17.25 -6.37
N PRO A 120 1.50 17.94 -7.22
CA PRO A 120 2.96 17.97 -7.12
C PRO A 120 3.51 18.42 -5.75
N ASN A 121 2.79 19.30 -5.05
CA ASN A 121 3.16 19.84 -3.74
C ASN A 121 2.44 19.13 -2.57
N ALA A 122 1.91 17.92 -2.78
CA ALA A 122 1.09 17.22 -1.78
C ALA A 122 1.76 17.12 -0.41
N TYR A 123 3.09 16.94 -0.38
CA TYR A 123 3.86 16.71 0.84
C TYR A 123 3.88 17.96 1.74
N GLN A 124 3.91 19.15 1.14
CA GLN A 124 3.97 20.43 1.85
C GLN A 124 2.58 21.05 2.05
N GLU A 125 1.64 20.85 1.11
CA GLU A 125 0.30 21.43 1.20
C GLU A 125 -0.63 20.68 2.16
N MET A 126 -0.37 19.39 2.39
CA MET A 126 -1.16 18.61 3.35
C MET A 126 -0.99 19.15 4.77
N LYS A 127 -2.05 19.07 5.56
CA LYS A 127 -2.00 19.29 7.01
C LYS A 127 -1.15 18.20 7.68
N LYS A 128 -0.60 18.54 8.84
CA LYS A 128 0.30 17.66 9.59
C LYS A 128 -0.37 16.35 10.00
N VAL A 129 0.24 15.24 9.62
CA VAL A 129 -0.21 13.88 9.95
C VAL A 129 0.96 13.11 10.54
N ARG A 130 0.75 12.54 11.73
CA ARG A 130 1.62 11.53 12.34
C ARG A 130 1.18 10.14 11.90
N TYR A 131 2.05 9.39 11.28
CA TYR A 131 1.84 7.98 10.95
C TYR A 131 2.61 7.07 11.92
N VAL A 132 1.91 6.15 12.57
CA VAL A 132 2.47 5.25 13.58
C VAL A 132 2.24 3.81 13.16
N VAL A 133 3.29 3.01 13.13
CA VAL A 133 3.23 1.59 12.73
C VAL A 133 4.12 0.72 13.61
N GLY A 134 3.64 -0.49 13.90
CA GLY A 134 4.34 -1.43 14.77
C GLY A 134 4.13 -1.14 16.26
N LYS A 135 4.93 -1.79 17.10
CA LYS A 135 4.90 -1.59 18.55
C LYS A 135 5.78 -0.40 18.92
N VAL A 136 5.14 0.71 19.26
CA VAL A 136 5.80 1.97 19.63
C VAL A 136 5.66 2.18 21.14
N SER A 137 6.74 2.62 21.78
CA SER A 137 6.79 2.97 23.20
C SER A 137 7.21 4.42 23.35
N GLY A 138 6.76 5.07 24.43
CA GLY A 138 7.04 6.48 24.68
C GLY A 138 5.99 7.45 24.11
N PRO A 139 6.11 8.75 24.45
CA PRO A 139 5.24 9.79 23.92
C PRO A 139 5.46 9.98 22.41
N LEU A 140 4.44 10.49 21.71
CA LEU A 140 4.50 10.79 20.28
C LEU A 140 4.83 12.25 19.96
N ASP A 141 4.97 13.10 20.99
CA ASP A 141 5.30 14.54 20.90
C ASP A 141 4.57 15.27 19.77
N LEU A 142 3.23 15.14 19.78
CA LEU A 142 2.36 15.65 18.74
C LEU A 142 2.28 17.17 18.75
N GLU A 143 2.27 17.76 17.56
CA GLU A 143 2.03 19.18 17.38
C GLU A 143 0.54 19.56 17.47
N ASP A 144 0.27 20.83 17.74
CA ASP A 144 -1.07 21.39 17.70
C ASP A 144 -1.71 21.17 16.32
N GLY A 145 -2.93 20.63 16.30
CA GLY A 145 -3.61 20.33 15.04
C GLY A 145 -3.14 19.06 14.30
N GLU A 146 -2.03 18.42 14.70
CA GLU A 146 -1.55 17.17 14.07
C GLU A 146 -2.54 16.01 14.27
N LYS A 147 -2.80 15.24 13.20
CA LYS A 147 -3.68 14.07 13.24
C LYS A 147 -2.87 12.79 13.24
N VAL A 148 -3.28 11.78 13.99
CA VAL A 148 -2.53 10.53 14.13
C VAL A 148 -3.21 9.37 13.42
N ILE A 149 -2.46 8.64 12.60
CA ILE A 149 -2.86 7.39 11.98
C ILE A 149 -2.05 6.26 12.62
N PHE A 150 -2.71 5.39 13.38
CA PHE A 150 -2.13 4.11 13.77
C PHE A 150 -2.47 3.11 12.65
N ALA A 151 -1.47 2.58 11.95
CA ALA A 151 -1.70 1.75 10.78
C ALA A 151 -1.25 0.32 11.00
N GLY A 152 -2.15 -0.63 10.79
CA GLY A 152 -1.87 -2.05 10.82
C GLY A 152 -2.40 -2.76 12.06
N ASP A 153 -2.67 -4.05 11.88
CA ASP A 153 -3.11 -4.93 12.97
C ASP A 153 -2.00 -5.19 13.98
N CYS A 154 -0.73 -5.09 13.59
CA CYS A 154 0.44 -5.19 14.48
C CYS A 154 0.65 -3.96 15.37
N THR A 155 0.02 -2.84 15.05
CA THR A 155 0.31 -1.58 15.72
C THR A 155 -0.24 -1.56 17.14
N SER A 156 0.63 -1.22 18.09
CA SER A 156 0.28 -1.10 19.49
C SER A 156 1.01 0.07 20.12
N TRP A 157 0.29 0.83 20.94
CA TRP A 157 0.80 2.02 21.60
C TRP A 157 -0.10 2.37 22.80
N GLN A 158 0.47 2.95 23.85
CA GLN A 158 -0.27 3.46 24.98
C GLN A 158 0.34 4.78 25.45
N GLY A 159 -0.52 5.78 25.64
CA GLY A 159 -0.08 7.10 26.08
C GLY A 159 -1.23 8.08 26.21
N LYS A 160 -0.92 9.37 26.12
CA LYS A 160 -1.91 10.45 26.16
C LYS A 160 -1.94 11.21 24.85
N ILE A 161 -3.14 11.52 24.36
CA ILE A 161 -3.37 12.43 23.23
C ILE A 161 -4.39 13.47 23.73
N ASP A 162 -4.05 14.75 23.66
CA ASP A 162 -4.86 15.87 24.17
C ASP A 162 -5.35 15.64 25.62
N GLY A 163 -4.46 15.12 26.48
CA GLY A 163 -4.76 14.82 27.89
C GLY A 163 -5.59 13.57 28.14
N GLN A 164 -6.13 12.92 27.09
CA GLN A 164 -6.91 11.69 27.20
C GLN A 164 -6.01 10.46 27.11
N ASN A 165 -6.23 9.47 27.98
CA ASN A 165 -5.53 8.19 27.89
C ASN A 165 -6.02 7.41 26.67
N VAL A 166 -5.11 7.06 25.78
CA VAL A 166 -5.36 6.29 24.56
C VAL A 166 -4.57 4.99 24.62
N LYS A 167 -5.24 3.88 24.31
CA LYS A 167 -4.64 2.55 24.22
C LYS A 167 -5.00 1.95 22.86
N ILE A 168 -3.97 1.64 22.08
CA ILE A 168 -4.04 0.98 20.78
C ILE A 168 -3.55 -0.44 20.98
N GLU A 169 -4.46 -1.41 20.79
CA GLU A 169 -4.15 -2.82 20.97
C GLU A 169 -3.90 -3.50 19.62
N SER A 170 -2.83 -4.31 19.61
CA SER A 170 -2.52 -5.17 18.48
C SER A 170 -3.60 -6.24 18.34
N SER A 171 -4.07 -6.42 17.11
CA SER A 171 -4.97 -7.51 16.71
C SER A 171 -4.32 -8.41 15.67
N TYR A 172 -2.97 -8.38 15.62
CA TYR A 172 -2.19 -9.18 14.70
C TYR A 172 -2.42 -10.67 14.90
N LYS A 173 -2.46 -11.39 13.79
CA LYS A 173 -2.51 -12.86 13.73
C LYS A 173 -1.33 -13.32 12.89
N SER A 174 -0.60 -14.31 13.39
CA SER A 174 0.52 -14.89 12.63
C SER A 174 0.02 -15.60 11.36
N PRO A 175 0.89 -15.83 10.37
CA PRO A 175 0.52 -16.57 9.15
C PRO A 175 -0.07 -17.96 9.41
N ARG A 176 0.21 -18.57 10.58
CA ARG A 176 -0.32 -19.88 10.98
C ARG A 176 -1.76 -19.81 11.52
N GLU A 177 -2.24 -18.62 11.87
CA GLU A 177 -3.54 -18.38 12.50
C GLU A 177 -4.57 -17.79 11.53
N VAL A 178 -4.18 -17.57 10.27
CA VAL A 178 -5.02 -17.06 9.20
C VAL A 178 -5.24 -18.15 8.16
N ASP A 179 -6.42 -18.15 7.53
CA ASP A 179 -6.74 -19.05 6.43
C ASP A 179 -6.40 -18.34 5.11
N GLU A 180 -5.26 -18.67 4.51
CA GLU A 180 -4.79 -18.07 3.26
C GLU A 180 -5.71 -18.36 2.06
N LYS A 181 -6.60 -19.35 2.16
CA LYS A 181 -7.57 -19.66 1.10
C LYS A 181 -8.80 -18.75 1.14
N LYS A 182 -8.97 -17.97 2.21
CA LYS A 182 -10.10 -17.04 2.38
C LYS A 182 -9.63 -15.60 2.28
N THR A 183 -9.99 -14.95 1.18
CA THR A 183 -9.78 -13.51 1.00
C THR A 183 -11.10 -12.75 1.19
N LYS A 184 -11.09 -11.66 1.96
CA LYS A 184 -12.26 -10.77 2.07
C LYS A 184 -12.55 -10.13 0.71
N SER A 185 -13.83 -9.86 0.41
CA SER A 185 -14.23 -9.26 -0.86
C SER A 185 -13.44 -7.99 -1.19
N ASN A 186 -12.87 -7.94 -2.40
CA ASN A 186 -12.13 -6.81 -2.98
C ASN A 186 -13.03 -5.90 -3.83
N ASP A 187 -14.32 -5.80 -3.49
CA ASP A 187 -15.26 -4.96 -4.23
C ASP A 187 -14.85 -3.47 -4.14
N MET A 188 -14.68 -2.83 -5.30
CA MET A 188 -14.20 -1.45 -5.43
C MET A 188 -15.10 -0.44 -4.70
N LEU A 189 -16.42 -0.60 -4.79
CA LEU A 189 -17.36 0.31 -4.12
C LEU A 189 -17.24 0.19 -2.61
N MET A 190 -17.13 -1.06 -2.12
CA MET A 190 -16.93 -1.32 -0.70
C MET A 190 -15.63 -0.71 -0.17
N LYS A 191 -14.57 -0.74 -0.98
CA LYS A 191 -13.26 -0.12 -0.68
C LYS A 191 -13.31 1.40 -0.62
N ASN A 192 -14.22 2.06 -1.35
CA ASN A 192 -14.40 3.51 -1.28
C ASN A 192 -15.36 3.96 -0.16
N LEU A 193 -16.40 3.18 0.11
CA LEU A 193 -17.43 3.54 1.09
C LEU A 193 -16.97 3.33 2.55
N LYS A 194 -16.28 2.23 2.84
CA LYS A 194 -15.84 1.90 4.21
C LYS A 194 -14.94 2.98 4.83
N PRO A 195 -13.88 3.46 4.15
CA PRO A 195 -13.05 4.54 4.68
C PRO A 195 -13.85 5.83 4.89
N SER A 196 -14.71 6.18 3.94
CA SER A 196 -15.56 7.38 4.02
C SER A 196 -16.46 7.37 5.26
N PHE A 197 -17.12 6.25 5.55
CA PHE A 197 -17.95 6.10 6.74
C PHE A 197 -17.12 6.16 8.04
N SER A 198 -15.98 5.48 8.07
CA SER A 198 -15.05 5.49 9.21
C SER A 198 -14.53 6.90 9.51
N LEU A 199 -14.13 7.65 8.48
CA LEU A 199 -13.70 9.03 8.57
C LEU A 199 -14.81 9.96 9.07
N PHE A 200 -16.03 9.78 8.56
CA PHE A 200 -17.17 10.57 9.01
C PHE A 200 -17.45 10.36 10.50
N LYS A 201 -17.45 9.10 10.96
CA LYS A 201 -17.64 8.76 12.38
C LYS A 201 -16.51 9.32 13.27
N ASN A 202 -15.28 9.34 12.76
CA ASN A 202 -14.09 9.77 13.51
C ASN A 202 -13.66 11.21 13.21
N ARG A 203 -14.48 12.04 12.55
CA ARG A 203 -14.10 13.39 12.08
C ARG A 203 -13.61 14.34 13.18
N LYS A 204 -14.11 14.16 14.41
CA LYS A 204 -13.72 14.93 15.59
C LYS A 204 -12.53 14.34 16.33
N SER A 205 -12.18 13.07 16.06
CA SER A 205 -11.06 12.40 16.70
C SER A 205 -9.73 12.99 16.27
N ARG A 206 -8.76 13.00 17.18
CA ARG A 206 -7.36 13.36 16.88
C ARG A 206 -6.58 12.22 16.26
N TYR A 207 -7.04 10.99 16.46
CA TYR A 207 -6.40 9.80 15.93
C TYR A 207 -7.38 8.81 15.31
N ILE A 208 -6.85 7.90 14.51
CA ILE A 208 -7.59 6.76 13.97
C ILE A 208 -6.71 5.51 13.93
N HIS A 209 -7.29 4.34 14.19
CA HIS A 209 -6.60 3.04 14.00
C HIS A 209 -7.12 2.37 12.74
N LEU A 210 -6.26 2.25 11.74
CA LEU A 210 -6.51 1.53 10.50
C LEU A 210 -6.12 0.07 10.68
N LYS A 211 -7.11 -0.81 10.61
CA LYS A 211 -6.93 -2.27 10.71
C LYS A 211 -6.60 -2.87 9.34
N GLY A 212 -5.73 -3.87 9.32
CA GLY A 212 -5.22 -4.54 8.12
C GLY A 212 -3.79 -5.05 8.29
N CYS A 213 -3.43 -6.09 7.55
CA CYS A 213 -2.08 -6.63 7.52
C CYS A 213 -1.71 -7.08 6.09
N PRO A 214 -1.29 -6.14 5.21
CA PRO A 214 -1.13 -4.70 5.46
C PRO A 214 -2.44 -3.90 5.34
N VAL A 215 -2.43 -2.64 5.80
CA VAL A 215 -3.44 -1.65 5.42
C VAL A 215 -3.27 -1.33 3.94
N SER A 216 -4.36 -1.32 3.17
CA SER A 216 -4.26 -1.20 1.71
C SER A 216 -3.87 0.21 1.25
N VAL A 217 -3.22 0.32 0.10
CA VAL A 217 -2.85 1.61 -0.51
C VAL A 217 -4.08 2.50 -0.68
N ALA A 218 -5.20 1.93 -1.15
CA ALA A 218 -6.46 2.65 -1.29
C ALA A 218 -6.97 3.23 0.05
N ASP A 219 -6.85 2.46 1.15
CA ASP A 219 -7.20 2.97 2.47
C ASP A 219 -6.28 4.14 2.86
N HIS A 220 -4.95 4.00 2.69
CA HIS A 220 -4.01 5.11 2.94
C HIS A 220 -4.38 6.37 2.17
N VAL A 221 -4.70 6.25 0.88
CA VAL A 221 -5.15 7.38 0.06
C VAL A 221 -6.40 8.04 0.66
N HIS A 222 -7.42 7.28 1.06
CA HIS A 222 -8.63 7.87 1.67
C HIS A 222 -8.34 8.58 2.99
N TYR A 223 -7.61 7.93 3.89
CA TYR A 223 -7.35 8.48 5.23
C TYR A 223 -6.40 9.68 5.19
N ILE A 224 -5.33 9.62 4.41
CA ILE A 224 -4.38 10.73 4.25
C ILE A 224 -5.06 11.91 3.57
N SER A 225 -5.85 11.70 2.51
CA SER A 225 -6.60 12.78 1.88
C SER A 225 -7.50 13.52 2.89
N SER A 226 -8.24 12.78 3.70
CA SER A 226 -9.19 13.37 4.64
C SER A 226 -8.54 14.05 5.86
N LEU A 227 -7.50 13.42 6.42
CA LEU A 227 -6.79 13.93 7.60
C LEU A 227 -5.78 15.03 7.23
N GLY A 228 -5.05 14.84 6.13
CA GLY A 228 -4.15 15.81 5.54
C GLY A 228 -4.85 16.93 4.76
N LYS A 229 -6.19 16.88 4.59
CA LYS A 229 -6.97 17.91 3.87
C LYS A 229 -6.48 18.20 2.46
N ILE A 230 -6.05 17.16 1.75
CA ILE A 230 -5.68 17.22 0.32
C ILE A 230 -6.72 16.51 -0.52
N GLY A 231 -6.75 16.79 -1.83
CA GLY A 231 -7.66 16.13 -2.76
C GLY A 231 -7.50 14.61 -2.76
N ASN A 232 -8.55 13.88 -3.11
CA ASN A 232 -8.54 12.41 -3.11
C ASN A 232 -8.43 11.87 -4.55
N PRO A 233 -7.30 11.27 -4.94
CA PRO A 233 -7.10 10.69 -6.27
C PRO A 233 -8.19 9.71 -6.71
N ASN A 234 -8.80 8.95 -5.78
CA ASN A 234 -9.89 8.01 -6.10
C ASN A 234 -11.18 8.70 -6.57
N PHE A 235 -11.34 9.99 -6.27
CA PHE A 235 -12.49 10.79 -6.66
C PHE A 235 -12.12 11.92 -7.63
N ASP A 236 -10.90 11.89 -8.18
CA ASP A 236 -10.46 12.88 -9.16
C ASP A 236 -11.29 12.77 -10.45
N SER A 237 -11.72 13.90 -10.98
CA SER A 237 -12.57 13.97 -12.18
C SER A 237 -11.93 13.32 -13.40
N ARG A 238 -10.59 13.30 -13.48
CA ARG A 238 -9.83 12.66 -14.57
C ARG A 238 -10.03 11.13 -14.60
N LEU A 239 -10.28 10.51 -13.45
CA LEU A 239 -10.42 9.06 -13.33
C LEU A 239 -11.86 8.59 -13.12
N ILE A 240 -12.65 9.35 -12.35
CA ILE A 240 -13.88 8.83 -11.76
C ILE A 240 -14.87 8.29 -12.81
N MET A 241 -15.00 8.97 -13.95
CA MET A 241 -15.92 8.55 -15.00
C MET A 241 -15.44 7.25 -15.68
N GLY A 242 -14.18 7.23 -16.13
CA GLY A 242 -13.59 6.07 -16.81
C GLY A 242 -13.53 4.83 -15.91
N ALA A 243 -13.13 5.00 -14.65
CA ALA A 243 -13.04 3.91 -13.69
C ALA A 243 -14.42 3.29 -13.39
N ASN A 244 -15.47 4.10 -13.25
CA ASN A 244 -16.82 3.59 -13.03
C ASN A 244 -17.37 2.86 -14.27
N ILE A 245 -17.16 3.39 -15.48
CA ILE A 245 -17.57 2.73 -16.72
C ILE A 245 -16.90 1.36 -16.84
N ALA A 246 -15.57 1.30 -16.68
CA ALA A 246 -14.81 0.06 -16.75
C ALA A 246 -15.25 -0.95 -15.67
N TYR A 247 -15.53 -0.46 -14.45
CA TYR A 247 -16.03 -1.31 -13.36
C TYR A 247 -17.38 -1.96 -13.72
N TRP A 248 -18.34 -1.19 -14.23
CA TRP A 248 -19.64 -1.71 -14.61
C TRP A 248 -19.56 -2.66 -15.81
N GLN A 249 -18.72 -2.36 -16.81
CA GLN A 249 -18.44 -3.26 -17.93
C GLN A 249 -17.87 -4.60 -17.43
N MET A 250 -16.90 -4.57 -16.51
CA MET A 250 -16.36 -5.78 -15.90
C MET A 250 -17.43 -6.57 -15.14
N ARG A 251 -18.28 -5.90 -14.34
CA ARG A 251 -19.38 -6.57 -13.61
C ARG A 251 -20.38 -7.23 -14.55
N PHE A 252 -20.74 -6.55 -15.64
CA PHE A 252 -21.63 -7.07 -16.66
C PHE A 252 -21.03 -8.27 -17.40
N ALA A 253 -19.77 -8.17 -17.86
CA ALA A 253 -19.07 -9.28 -18.49
C ALA A 253 -18.96 -10.51 -17.57
N ARG A 254 -18.65 -10.30 -16.28
CA ARG A 254 -18.65 -11.39 -15.29
C ARG A 254 -20.02 -12.00 -15.05
N PHE A 255 -21.09 -11.23 -15.20
CA PHE A 255 -22.46 -11.73 -15.10
C PHE A 255 -22.80 -12.60 -16.30
N ILE A 256 -22.53 -12.13 -17.53
CA ILE A 256 -22.75 -12.91 -18.76
C ILE A 256 -21.96 -14.22 -18.73
N ASN A 257 -20.68 -14.18 -18.38
CA ASN A 257 -19.81 -15.37 -18.31
C ASN A 257 -20.25 -16.44 -17.29
N ARG A 258 -21.26 -16.16 -16.45
CA ARG A 258 -21.86 -17.20 -15.58
C ARG A 258 -22.95 -18.01 -16.28
N PHE A 259 -23.43 -17.55 -17.43
CA PHE A 259 -24.49 -18.17 -18.23
C PHE A 259 -23.97 -18.72 -19.57
N SER A 260 -22.67 -18.58 -19.85
CA SER A 260 -21.96 -19.19 -20.97
C SER A 260 -21.03 -20.27 -20.44
#